data_AF-A0A7L4JEM2-F1
#
_entry.id   AF-A0A7L4JEM2-F1
#
_cell.length_a   1.000
_cell.length_b   1.000
_cell.length_c   1.000
_cell.angle_alpha   90.00
_cell.angle_beta   90.00
_cell.angle_gamma   90.00
#
_symmetry.space_group_name_H-M   'P 1'
#
loop_
_entity.id
_entity.type
_entity.pdbx_description
1 polymer ?
#
loop_
_entity_poly.entity_id
_entity_poly.type
_entity_poly.pdbx_seq_one_letter_code
_entity_poly.pdbx_strand_id
1 'polypeptide(L)' 'VEEIRNNIAKIAQNVEEVKKQHSIILSAPNPEGRTKEELEELNEEIKKIANKIRARLK' A
#
# COMPACT_ATOMS: atom_id res chain seq x y z
N VAL A 1 17.77 -13.05 -0.77
CA VAL A 1 17.69 -12.08 0.35
C VAL A 1 17.43 -10.66 -0.16
N GLU A 2 18.18 -10.19 -1.15
CA GLU A 2 18.04 -8.82 -1.69
C GLU A 2 16.64 -8.50 -2.23
N GLU A 3 16.01 -9.44 -2.93
CA GLU A 3 14.64 -9.27 -3.42
C GLU A 3 13.62 -9.12 -2.29
N ILE A 4 13.82 -9.79 -1.16
CA ILE A 4 12.94 -9.66 0.01
C ILE A 4 13.10 -8.27 0.64
N ARG A 5 14.34 -7.77 0.74
CA ARG A 5 14.60 -6.39 1.20
C ARG A 5 13.93 -5.37 0.30
N ASN A 6 14.03 -5.52 -1.02
CA ASN A 6 13.38 -4.62 -1.97
C ASN A 6 11.86 -4.66 -1.85
N ASN A 7 11.27 -5.85 -1.69
CA ASN A 7 9.83 -6.01 -1.48
C ASN A 7 9.36 -5.38 -0.16
N ILE A 8 10.15 -5.49 0.92
CA ILE A 8 9.85 -4.83 2.20
C ILE A 8 9.92 -3.31 2.06
N ALA A 9 10.94 -2.78 1.38
CA ALA A 9 11.06 -1.34 1.11
C ALA A 9 9.87 -0.82 0.29
N LYS A 10 9.42 -1.58 -0.71
CA LYS A 10 8.25 -1.24 -1.51
C LYS A 10 6.96 -1.24 -0.69
N ILE A 11 6.75 -2.21 0.20
CA ILE A 11 5.61 -2.19 1.13
C ILE A 11 5.66 -0.94 2.02
N ALA A 12 6.84 -0.60 2.56
CA ALA A 12 6.97 0.58 3.42
C ALA A 12 6.59 1.88 2.69
N GLN A 13 7.00 2.03 1.43
CA GLN A 13 6.58 3.15 0.58
C GLN A 13 5.07 3.18 0.35
N ASN A 14 4.48 2.05 -0.06
CA ASN A 14 3.04 1.97 -0.31
C ASN A 14 2.22 2.26 0.95
N VAL A 15 2.67 1.82 2.13
CA VAL A 15 2.02 2.12 3.41
C VAL A 15 2.03 3.62 3.73
N GLU A 16 3.12 4.32 3.41
CA GLU A 16 3.21 5.76 3.64
C GLU A 16 2.25 6.54 2.72
N GLU A 17 2.14 6.12 1.46
CA GLU A 17 1.19 6.72 0.51
C GLU A 17 -0.27 6.47 0.94
N VAL A 18 -0.59 5.26 1.43
CA VAL A 18 -1.89 4.92 2.00
C VAL A 18 -2.26 5.86 3.15
N LYS A 19 -1.34 6.14 4.07
CA LYS A 19 -1.61 7.08 5.18
C LYS A 19 -1.91 8.49 4.68
N LYS A 20 -1.16 8.96 3.68
CA LYS A 20 -1.34 10.28 3.10
C LYS A 20 -2.71 10.39 2.41
N GLN A 21 -3.08 9.41 1.59
CA GLN A 21 -4.38 9.36 0.94
C GLN A 21 -5.52 9.24 1.96
N HIS A 22 -5.38 8.42 2.99
CA HIS A 22 -6.32 8.36 4.11
C HIS A 22 -6.50 9.71 4.79
N SER A 23 -5.40 10.42 5.07
CA SER A 23 -5.46 11.75 5.66
C SER A 23 -6.24 12.72 4.78
N ILE A 24 -5.99 12.71 3.46
CA ILE A 24 -6.70 13.56 2.50
C ILE A 24 -8.19 13.24 2.51
N ILE A 25 -8.56 11.97 2.36
CA ILE A 25 -9.96 11.50 2.34
C ILE A 25 -10.70 11.91 3.62
N LEU A 26 -10.09 11.70 4.79
CA LEU A 26 -10.72 12.02 6.08
C LEU A 26 -10.80 13.53 6.35
N SER A 27 -9.90 14.32 5.76
CA SER A 27 -9.90 15.78 5.89
C SER A 27 -10.81 16.49 4.89
N ALA A 28 -11.17 15.83 3.79
CA ALA A 28 -11.97 16.42 2.72
C ALA A 28 -13.48 16.34 3.06
N PRO A 29 -14.23 17.46 2.98
CA PRO A 29 -15.67 17.46 3.23
C PRO A 29 -16.47 16.69 2.16
N ASN A 30 -15.90 16.49 0.98
CA ASN A 30 -16.42 15.59 -0.06
C ASN A 30 -15.24 14.87 -0.74
N PRO A 31 -14.89 13.63 -0.31
CA PRO A 31 -13.77 12.89 -0.89
C PRO A 31 -14.05 12.52 -2.35
N GLU A 32 -13.09 12.77 -3.24
CA GLU A 32 -13.21 12.34 -4.63
C GLU A 32 -13.20 10.80 -4.71
N GLY A 33 -14.12 10.22 -5.50
CA GLY A 33 -14.21 8.75 -5.65
C GLY A 33 -12.91 8.11 -6.15
N ARG A 34 -12.14 8.86 -6.95
CA ARG A 34 -10.84 8.44 -7.47
C ARG A 34 -9.80 8.19 -6.38
N THR A 35 -9.80 8.97 -5.29
CA THR A 35 -8.86 8.79 -4.18
C THR A 35 -9.12 7.49 -3.42
N LYS A 36 -10.37 7.02 -3.41
CA LYS A 36 -10.74 5.75 -2.78
C LYS A 36 -10.31 4.54 -3.61
N GLU A 37 -10.44 4.62 -4.94
CA GLU A 37 -9.97 3.57 -5.85
C GLU A 37 -8.46 3.40 -5.76
N GLU A 38 -7.70 4.50 -5.80
CA GLU A 38 -6.23 4.46 -5.67
C GLU A 38 -5.77 3.83 -4.34
N LEU A 39 -6.49 4.13 -3.26
CA LEU A 39 -6.25 3.55 -1.94
C LEU A 39 -6.52 2.03 -1.92
N GLU A 40 -7.60 1.57 -2.55
CA GLU A 40 -7.91 0.14 -2.67
C GLU A 40 -6.84 -0.59 -3.49
N GLU A 41 -6.36 0.00 -4.58
CA GLU A 41 -5.28 -0.54 -5.40
C GLU A 41 -3.97 -0.69 -4.60
N LEU A 42 -3.58 0.34 -3.84
CA LEU A 42 -2.40 0.28 -2.98
C LEU A 42 -2.50 -0.83 -1.92
N ASN A 43 -3.67 -0.99 -1.31
CA ASN A 43 -3.92 -2.07 -0.35
C ASN A 43 -3.79 -3.46 -0.99
N GLU A 44 -4.32 -3.64 -2.19
CA GLU A 44 -4.19 -4.90 -2.92
C GLU A 44 -2.73 -5.18 -3.34
N GLU A 45 -1.98 -4.15 -3.73
CA GLU A 45 -0.55 -4.30 -4.02
C GLU A 45 0.25 -4.70 -2.77
N ILE A 46 -0.01 -4.06 -1.62
CA ILE A 46 0.63 -4.41 -0.34
C ILE A 46 0.36 -5.88 0.01
N LYS A 47 -0.90 -6.34 -0.08
CA LYS A 47 -1.27 -7.74 0.18
C LYS A 47 -0.53 -8.71 -0.75
N LYS A 48 -0.46 -8.40 -2.05
CA LYS A 48 0.24 -9.23 -3.04
C LYS A 48 1.73 -9.36 -2.73
N ILE A 49 2.40 -8.26 -2.41
CA ILE A 49 3.83 -8.27 -2.08
C ILE A 49 4.07 -9.00 -0.76
N ALA A 50 3.23 -8.79 0.26
CA ALA A 50 3.32 -9.47 1.54
C ALA A 50 3.20 -11.00 1.41
N ASN A 51 2.25 -11.47 0.59
CA ASN A 51 2.10 -12.89 0.29
C ASN A 51 3.32 -13.48 -0.43
N LYS A 52 3.91 -12.74 -1.38
CA LYS A 52 5.16 -13.16 -2.06
C LYS A 52 6.32 -13.29 -1.07
N ILE A 53 6.50 -12.32 -0.16
CA ILE A 53 7.53 -12.39 0.87
C ILE A 53 7.30 -13.61 1.76
N ARG A 54 6.06 -13.80 2.25
CA ARG A 54 5.70 -14.94 3.12
C ARG A 54 5.99 -16.29 2.44
N ALA A 55 5.66 -16.43 1.16
CA ALA A 55 5.91 -17.66 0.41
C ALA A 55 7.40 -17.95 0.22
N ARG A 56 8.24 -16.92 0.09
CA ARG A 56 9.70 -17.07 -0.07
C ARG A 56 10.46 -17.30 1.23
N LEU A 57 9.84 -16.99 2.37
CA LEU A 57 10.40 -17.24 3.70
C LEU A 57 9.98 -18.60 4.29
N LYS A 58 9.09 -19.32 3.60
CA LYS A 58 8.55 -20.62 4.00
C LYS A 58 9.30 -21.74 3.29
#